data_AF-A0A8H6SBU2-F1
#
_entry.id   AF-A0A8H6SBU2-F1
#
_cell.length_a   1.000
_cell.length_b   1.000
_cell.length_c   1.000
_cell.angle_alpha   90.00
_cell.angle_beta   90.00
_cell.angle_gamma   90.00
#
_symmetry.space_group_name_H-M   'P 1'
#
loop_
_entity.id
_entity.type
_entity.pdbx_description
1 polymer ?
#
loop_
_entity_poly.entity_id
_entity_poly.type
_entity_poly.pdbx_seq_one_letter_code
_entity_poly.pdbx_strand_id
1 'polypeptide(L)'
;MERPTKRLKLLHESNSSLRSITPASAVPVYIIQAKLSPETIRELYALVNNSPSPQLRLSPDAAQAQVIITAIQMRQRLERNLDGALVEDKAIVTPDWLRDSVKRGTFLPCGDYAAVRDLAQTTAENCPEEQECEMPPPQSTPPSDLVQPSYTSNYACSLPCPLVCPNQDLVELFGVIRRGRELDSNEASALSYERTIAVIKAYPYRITRERLPEVAELPWIGEKKVFKIKEYLRTGTIQESQVISNNPRFQALCAFSAVWGIGTKTAVKLYDTNGLRTLEDLDTHFSVNALPYRIDSDSKINAKAPRLAIRDALALRAELNERIPRSEVEQMYAVVMDQLGRILPDCRAAIVGGTQSPSACGRYRRGKPYSNDVDIVITHPSLNSADYVSGLCETLVNRLHERGIITHVMHLGSFQPADAFRHTSWDTLEKALTVFRLPADPKNSPGTRRIHRRLDIIVTAPDTYWTAIVGWTGSKMFGRDIRRWAKERGLNFDSTGITRRRDGKLFPARSEEEVFFDPRTWVLGSDDAERRCIRAEGYICV
;
A
#
# COMPACT_ATOMS: atom_id res chain seq x y z
N MET A 1 57.83 31.72 -11.73
CA MET A 1 58.99 32.22 -10.97
C MET A 1 58.47 32.67 -9.62
N GLU A 2 58.35 31.73 -8.68
CA GLU A 2 59.32 31.48 -7.60
C GLU A 2 59.13 32.43 -6.39
N ARG A 3 58.36 31.91 -5.40
CA ARG A 3 58.63 31.75 -3.94
C ARG A 3 59.66 32.68 -3.25
N PRO A 4 59.74 32.71 -1.89
CA PRO A 4 58.72 32.58 -0.81
C PRO A 4 58.99 33.51 0.40
N THR A 5 58.07 33.62 1.37
CA THR A 5 58.44 33.83 2.80
C THR A 5 57.45 33.15 3.76
N LYS A 6 57.98 32.24 4.60
CA LYS A 6 57.36 31.54 5.76
C LYS A 6 57.34 32.48 6.97
N ARG A 7 56.32 32.51 7.83
CA ARG A 7 56.09 31.79 9.13
C ARG A 7 55.09 32.71 9.90
N LEU A 8 54.16 32.34 10.78
CA LEU A 8 53.99 31.23 11.72
C LEU A 8 52.50 31.20 12.20
N LYS A 9 52.09 30.04 12.72
CA LYS A 9 50.78 29.60 13.24
C LYS A 9 50.01 30.56 14.16
N LEU A 10 48.67 30.50 14.13
CA LEU A 10 47.80 30.17 15.28
C LEU A 10 46.36 29.87 14.82
N LEU A 11 45.71 28.95 15.52
CA LEU A 11 44.44 28.29 15.23
C LEU A 11 43.21 29.17 15.57
N HIS A 12 42.22 29.21 14.68
CA HIS A 12 40.79 29.22 15.06
C HIS A 12 39.92 28.85 13.86
N GLU A 13 39.42 27.61 13.85
CA GLU A 13 38.30 27.19 13.01
C GLU A 13 37.00 27.64 13.67
N SER A 14 36.10 28.29 12.91
CA SER A 14 34.70 28.46 13.29
C SER A 14 33.81 28.10 12.10
N ASN A 15 33.50 26.81 12.01
CA ASN A 15 32.43 26.27 11.17
C ASN A 15 31.09 26.45 11.91
N SER A 16 30.26 27.35 11.41
CA SER A 16 28.84 27.46 11.78
C SER A 16 28.03 26.48 10.93
N SER A 17 27.81 25.28 11.46
CA SER A 17 26.80 24.33 10.97
C SER A 17 25.81 24.05 12.08
N LEU A 18 24.57 24.52 11.90
CA LEU A 18 23.39 24.16 12.67
C LEU A 18 23.29 22.62 12.72
N ARG A 19 23.63 22.04 13.88
CA ARG A 19 23.45 20.61 14.14
C ARG A 19 21.96 20.37 14.43
N SER A 20 21.35 19.56 13.57
CA SER A 20 20.06 18.91 13.79
C SER A 20 20.13 18.07 15.07
N ILE A 21 19.24 18.35 16.01
CA ILE A 21 19.04 17.56 17.23
C ILE A 21 18.45 16.20 16.81
N THR A 22 19.21 15.12 16.95
CA THR A 22 18.71 13.74 16.90
C THR A 22 18.00 13.42 18.22
N PRO A 23 16.82 12.76 18.21
CA PRO A 23 16.08 12.47 19.45
C PRO A 23 16.83 11.43 20.29
N ALA A 24 16.96 11.74 21.58
CA ALA A 24 17.45 10.84 22.63
C ALA A 24 16.53 9.61 22.77
N SER A 25 17.01 8.56 23.43
CA SER A 25 16.26 7.31 23.63
C SER A 25 15.05 7.53 24.56
N ALA A 26 13.83 7.57 24.00
CA ALA A 26 12.60 7.71 24.78
C ALA A 26 12.33 6.47 25.67
N VAL A 27 12.01 6.70 26.96
CA VAL A 27 11.75 5.65 27.95
C VAL A 27 10.40 4.97 27.68
N PRO A 28 10.36 3.62 27.54
CA PRO A 28 9.11 2.90 27.29
C PRO A 28 8.26 2.74 28.55
N VAL A 29 6.99 3.11 28.46
CA VAL A 29 6.03 3.12 29.58
C VAL A 29 4.77 2.33 29.25
N TYR A 30 4.31 1.50 30.18
CA TYR A 30 3.05 0.75 30.06
C TYR A 30 2.03 1.22 31.09
N ILE A 31 0.78 1.42 30.68
CA ILE A 31 -0.30 1.93 31.56
C ILE A 31 -1.32 0.81 31.81
N ILE A 32 -1.44 0.38 33.06
CA ILE A 32 -2.49 -0.55 33.48
C ILE A 32 -3.80 0.24 33.66
N GLN A 33 -4.78 -0.03 32.80
CA GLN A 33 -6.06 0.70 32.79
C GLN A 33 -6.99 0.37 33.98
N ALA A 34 -6.74 -0.73 34.68
CA ALA A 34 -7.57 -1.15 35.82
C ALA A 34 -7.54 -0.11 36.95
N LYS A 35 -8.73 0.29 37.44
CA LYS A 35 -8.98 1.38 38.42
C LYS A 35 -8.69 2.82 37.94
N LEU A 36 -8.35 3.03 36.67
CA LEU A 36 -8.28 4.37 36.09
C LEU A 36 -9.63 4.76 35.46
N SER A 37 -10.00 6.04 35.57
CA SER A 37 -11.17 6.57 34.85
C SER A 37 -10.85 6.75 33.34
N PRO A 38 -11.84 6.67 32.43
CA PRO A 38 -11.62 6.92 31.01
C PRO A 38 -11.02 8.29 30.70
N GLU A 39 -11.31 9.30 31.52
CA GLU A 39 -10.73 10.65 31.44
C GLU A 39 -9.23 10.61 31.78
N THR A 40 -8.87 9.92 32.87
CA THR A 40 -7.46 9.76 33.29
C THR A 40 -6.66 8.95 32.28
N ILE A 41 -7.24 7.92 31.66
CA ILE A 41 -6.55 7.14 30.62
C ILE A 41 -6.21 8.03 29.43
N ARG A 42 -7.18 8.81 28.92
CA ARG A 42 -6.94 9.73 27.80
C ARG A 42 -5.86 10.78 28.13
N GLU A 43 -5.90 11.32 29.34
CA GLU A 43 -4.90 12.26 29.85
C GLU A 43 -3.49 11.66 29.84
N LEU A 44 -3.30 10.46 30.42
CA LEU A 44 -1.97 9.83 30.52
C LEU A 44 -1.40 9.48 29.14
N TYR A 45 -2.23 8.99 28.21
CA TYR A 45 -1.80 8.72 26.83
C TYR A 45 -1.40 10.00 26.09
N ALA A 46 -2.12 11.10 26.31
CA ALA A 46 -1.76 12.40 25.76
C ALA A 46 -0.44 12.93 26.33
N LEU A 47 -0.20 12.73 27.64
CA LEU A 47 1.06 13.11 28.28
C LEU A 47 2.25 12.32 27.72
N VAL A 48 2.11 11.01 27.48
CA VAL A 48 3.21 10.22 26.89
C VAL A 48 3.49 10.62 25.44
N ASN A 49 2.45 10.88 24.63
CA ASN A 49 2.63 11.12 23.20
C ASN A 49 3.03 12.58 22.85
N ASN A 50 2.69 13.55 23.69
CA ASN A 50 2.87 14.98 23.38
C ASN A 50 3.97 15.68 24.19
N SER A 51 4.67 14.97 25.09
CA SER A 51 5.69 15.59 25.93
C SER A 51 7.06 15.62 25.25
N PRO A 52 7.68 16.81 25.08
CA PRO A 52 9.00 16.93 24.47
C PRO A 52 10.16 16.55 25.41
N SER A 53 9.94 16.65 26.73
CA SER A 53 10.88 16.20 27.78
C SER A 53 10.11 15.91 29.08
N PRO A 54 10.41 14.82 29.83
CA PRO A 54 11.31 13.75 29.42
C PRO A 54 10.71 12.95 28.26
N GLN A 55 11.57 12.40 27.39
CA GLN A 55 11.10 11.67 26.20
C GLN A 55 10.54 10.31 26.61
N LEU A 56 9.25 10.10 26.38
CA LEU A 56 8.50 8.92 26.76
C LEU A 56 7.89 8.26 25.52
N ARG A 57 7.70 6.94 25.55
CA ARG A 57 6.97 6.20 24.51
C ARG A 57 6.07 5.14 25.12
N LEU A 58 4.88 4.93 24.56
CA LEU A 58 3.98 3.86 25.02
C LEU A 58 4.52 2.49 24.60
N SER A 59 4.62 1.58 25.57
CA SER A 59 4.92 0.18 25.33
C SER A 59 3.62 -0.61 25.08
N PRO A 60 3.59 -1.54 24.10
CA PRO A 60 2.43 -2.40 23.86
C PRO A 60 2.31 -3.55 24.88
N ASP A 61 3.38 -3.82 25.64
CA ASP A 61 3.47 -4.91 26.61
C ASP A 61 4.21 -4.44 27.87
N ALA A 62 3.79 -4.94 29.02
CA ALA A 62 4.43 -4.70 30.31
C ALA A 62 5.88 -5.22 30.34
N ALA A 63 6.17 -6.32 29.63
CA ALA A 63 7.53 -6.90 29.61
C ALA A 63 8.57 -5.99 28.94
N GLN A 64 8.14 -5.17 27.97
CA GLN A 64 9.00 -4.26 27.21
C GLN A 64 9.01 -2.84 27.78
N ALA A 65 8.22 -2.58 28.81
CA ALA A 65 8.20 -1.31 29.51
C ALA A 65 9.30 -1.26 30.57
N GLN A 66 9.91 -0.10 30.73
CA GLN A 66 10.84 0.19 31.81
C GLN A 66 10.10 0.73 33.03
N VAL A 67 9.01 1.48 32.80
CA VAL A 67 8.13 2.00 33.86
C VAL A 67 6.69 1.56 33.62
N ILE A 68 6.03 1.08 34.66
CA ILE A 68 4.63 0.66 34.64
C ILE A 68 3.82 1.62 35.50
N ILE A 69 2.79 2.24 34.90
CA ILE A 69 1.91 3.19 35.56
C ILE A 69 0.59 2.51 35.91
N THR A 70 0.17 2.59 37.18
CA THR A 70 -1.07 1.96 37.65
C THR A 70 -1.69 2.68 38.85
N ALA A 71 -3.03 2.63 38.96
CA ALA A 71 -3.77 3.06 40.15
C ALA A 71 -4.04 1.91 41.14
N ILE A 72 -3.48 0.73 40.92
CA ILE A 72 -3.63 -0.42 41.82
C ILE A 72 -2.63 -0.32 42.97
N GLN A 73 -3.15 -0.23 44.20
CA GLN A 73 -2.35 -0.10 45.43
C GLN A 73 -2.19 -1.39 46.25
N MET A 74 -2.75 -2.51 45.79
CA MET A 74 -2.69 -3.80 46.50
C MET A 74 -1.96 -4.83 45.63
N ARG A 75 -0.87 -5.41 46.13
CA ARG A 75 -0.01 -6.39 45.43
C ARG A 75 -0.80 -7.56 44.84
N GLN A 76 -1.64 -8.23 45.64
CA GLN A 76 -2.49 -9.33 45.18
C GLN A 76 -3.42 -8.98 43.99
N ARG A 77 -3.73 -7.70 43.80
CA ARG A 77 -4.57 -7.22 42.70
C ARG A 77 -3.74 -6.78 41.49
N LEU A 78 -2.51 -6.36 41.72
CA LEU A 78 -1.53 -6.04 40.68
C LEU A 78 -1.08 -7.33 39.96
N GLU A 79 -0.80 -8.39 40.71
CA GLU A 79 -0.42 -9.72 40.20
C GLU A 79 -1.54 -10.42 39.39
N ARG A 80 -2.77 -9.88 39.39
CA ARG A 80 -3.86 -10.33 38.50
C ARG A 80 -3.85 -9.64 37.14
N ASN A 81 -3.13 -8.53 37.03
CA ASN A 81 -3.06 -7.67 35.83
C ASN A 81 -1.63 -7.62 35.25
N LEU A 82 -0.65 -8.17 35.97
CA LEU A 82 0.76 -8.23 35.59
C LEU A 82 1.33 -9.59 36.01
N ASP A 83 2.22 -10.17 35.21
CA ASP A 83 2.93 -11.40 35.57
C ASP A 83 3.79 -11.16 36.82
N GLY A 84 3.76 -12.10 37.78
CA GLY A 84 4.47 -11.97 39.06
C GLY A 84 5.97 -11.76 38.92
N ALA A 85 6.59 -12.33 37.87
CA ALA A 85 8.01 -12.12 37.57
C ALA A 85 8.32 -10.67 37.14
N LEU A 86 7.37 -9.98 36.51
CA LEU A 86 7.54 -8.58 36.09
C LEU A 86 7.28 -7.60 37.24
N VAL A 87 6.56 -8.03 38.28
CA VAL A 87 6.26 -7.19 39.45
C VAL A 87 7.53 -6.89 40.27
N GLU A 88 8.52 -7.77 40.23
CA GLU A 88 9.79 -7.65 40.98
C GLU A 88 10.95 -7.08 40.12
N ASP A 89 10.76 -6.98 38.80
CA ASP A 89 11.81 -6.56 37.84
C ASP A 89 11.59 -5.13 37.28
N LYS A 90 10.42 -4.51 37.54
CA LYS A 90 10.03 -3.24 36.91
C LYS A 90 9.75 -2.13 37.93
N ALA A 91 9.93 -0.88 37.52
CA ALA A 91 9.50 0.28 38.29
C ALA A 91 7.99 0.47 38.17
N ILE A 92 7.24 0.32 39.28
CA ILE A 92 5.78 0.39 39.30
C ILE A 92 5.33 1.64 40.06
N VAL A 93 4.86 2.63 39.31
CA VAL A 93 4.56 3.97 39.81
C VAL A 93 3.09 4.36 39.66
N THR A 94 2.66 5.33 40.45
CA THR A 94 1.35 5.96 40.31
C THR A 94 1.29 6.90 39.11
N PRO A 95 0.08 7.24 38.60
CA PRO A 95 -0.10 8.23 37.54
C PRO A 95 0.54 9.60 37.82
N ASP A 96 0.69 9.96 39.09
CA ASP A 96 1.25 11.26 39.50
C ASP A 96 2.75 11.38 39.16
N TRP A 97 3.47 10.26 39.11
CA TRP A 97 4.87 10.25 38.65
C TRP A 97 5.01 10.79 37.23
N LEU A 98 4.12 10.37 36.32
CA LEU A 98 4.14 10.82 34.93
C LEU A 98 3.74 12.30 34.83
N ARG A 99 2.72 12.72 35.57
CA ARG A 99 2.27 14.12 35.60
C ARG A 99 3.38 15.06 36.08
N ASP A 100 4.02 14.71 37.18
CA ASP A 100 5.04 15.55 37.80
C ASP A 100 6.38 15.50 37.05
N SER A 101 6.73 14.36 36.45
CA SER A 101 7.92 14.25 35.59
C SER A 101 7.77 15.07 34.30
N VAL A 102 6.61 15.01 33.65
CA VAL A 102 6.32 15.85 32.47
C VAL A 102 6.29 17.34 32.83
N LYS A 103 5.68 17.69 33.97
CA LYS A 103 5.61 19.09 34.42
C LYS A 103 6.98 19.69 34.72
N ARG A 104 7.91 18.89 35.26
CA ARG A 104 9.29 19.32 35.57
C ARG A 104 10.26 19.15 34.40
N GLY A 105 9.86 18.43 33.36
CA GLY A 105 10.67 18.19 32.16
C GLY A 105 11.82 17.19 32.35
N THR A 106 11.86 16.45 33.47
CA THR A 106 12.88 15.46 33.82
C THR A 106 12.25 14.28 34.56
N PHE A 107 12.90 13.11 34.55
CA PHE A 107 12.42 11.94 35.29
C PHE A 107 12.59 12.15 36.79
N LEU A 108 11.50 12.02 37.54
CA LEU A 108 11.55 12.06 39.01
C LEU A 108 11.91 10.69 39.59
N PRO A 109 12.49 10.63 40.80
CA PRO A 109 12.74 9.37 41.50
C PRO A 109 11.45 8.55 41.64
N CYS A 110 11.49 7.29 41.22
CA CYS A 110 10.31 6.42 41.17
C CYS A 110 9.86 5.96 42.57
N GLY A 111 10.78 5.89 43.54
CA GLY A 111 10.52 5.41 44.89
C GLY A 111 9.43 6.18 45.64
N ASP A 112 9.41 7.51 45.51
CA ASP A 112 8.41 8.38 46.16
C ASP A 112 6.99 8.22 45.56
N TYR A 113 6.90 7.62 44.38
CA TYR A 113 5.66 7.43 43.63
C TYR A 113 5.27 5.97 43.48
N ALA A 114 5.90 5.06 44.23
CA ALA A 114 5.63 3.62 44.15
C ALA A 114 4.13 3.33 44.36
N ALA A 115 3.51 2.64 43.40
CA ALA A 115 2.07 2.36 43.45
C ALA A 115 1.70 1.40 44.59
N VAL A 116 2.62 0.51 44.98
CA VAL A 116 2.44 -0.45 46.06
C VAL A 116 3.59 -0.30 47.07
N ARG A 117 3.26 -0.14 48.35
CA ARG A 117 4.21 0.25 49.41
C ARG A 117 5.31 -0.78 49.68
N ASP A 118 5.00 -2.06 49.53
CA ASP A 118 5.93 -3.18 49.71
C ASP A 118 6.89 -3.35 48.53
N LEU A 119 6.63 -2.70 47.39
CA LEU A 119 7.49 -2.68 46.20
C LEU A 119 8.27 -1.37 46.05
N ALA A 120 8.25 -0.49 47.05
CA ALA A 120 8.86 0.84 46.96
C ALA A 120 10.37 0.78 46.77
N GLN A 121 11.05 -0.16 47.44
CA GLN A 121 12.49 -0.35 47.29
C GLN A 121 12.86 -0.87 45.89
N THR A 122 12.17 -1.91 45.42
CA THR A 122 12.33 -2.47 44.07
C THR A 122 12.00 -1.46 42.97
N THR A 123 11.01 -0.59 43.20
CA THR A 123 10.64 0.47 42.26
C THR A 123 11.70 1.57 42.19
N ALA A 124 12.36 1.87 43.32
CA ALA A 124 13.47 2.82 43.35
C ALA A 124 14.72 2.25 42.65
N GLU A 125 15.04 0.97 42.89
CA GLU A 125 16.19 0.28 42.29
C GLU A 125 16.08 0.12 40.77
N ASN A 126 14.85 -0.02 40.25
CA ASN A 126 14.59 -0.16 38.81
C ASN A 126 14.18 1.15 38.12
N CYS A 127 14.35 2.29 38.77
CA CYS A 127 14.01 3.59 38.18
C CYS A 127 15.00 3.93 37.06
N PRO A 128 14.55 4.50 35.91
CA PRO A 128 15.46 4.90 34.85
C PRO A 128 16.45 5.99 35.33
N GLU A 129 17.74 5.66 35.43
CA GLU A 129 18.82 6.63 35.63
C GLU A 129 19.27 7.22 34.29
N GLU A 130 19.64 8.51 34.28
CA GLU A 130 20.28 9.16 33.12
C GLU A 130 21.68 8.56 32.89
N GLN A 131 21.81 7.60 31.98
CA GLN A 131 23.11 7.10 31.55
C GLN A 131 23.69 7.98 30.41
N GLU A 132 24.75 8.72 30.72
CA GLU A 132 25.74 9.14 29.72
C GLU A 132 26.54 7.92 29.28
N CYS A 133 26.12 7.26 28.19
CA CYS A 133 26.89 6.16 27.60
C CYS A 133 27.77 6.65 26.44
N GLU A 134 29.09 6.58 26.64
CA GLU A 134 30.07 6.54 25.55
C GLU A 134 29.80 5.31 24.67
N MET A 135 29.45 5.56 23.41
CA MET A 135 29.29 4.52 22.40
C MET A 135 30.65 4.20 21.75
N PRO A 136 30.98 2.91 21.48
CA PRO A 136 32.03 2.58 20.53
C PRO A 136 31.68 3.13 19.15
N PRO A 137 32.66 3.38 18.27
CA PRO A 137 32.45 4.11 17.03
C PRO A 137 31.40 3.41 16.15
N PRO A 138 30.61 4.18 15.38
CA PRO A 138 29.48 3.66 14.64
C PRO A 138 29.98 2.66 13.60
N GLN A 139 29.67 1.38 13.81
CA GLN A 139 29.56 0.47 12.69
C GLN A 139 28.33 0.91 11.89
N SER A 140 28.60 1.76 10.91
CA SER A 140 27.70 2.04 9.81
C SER A 140 27.47 0.74 9.03
N THR A 141 26.42 0.02 9.39
CA THR A 141 25.63 -0.79 8.46
C THR A 141 24.35 -1.22 9.19
N PRO A 142 23.15 -0.97 8.63
CA PRO A 142 21.97 -1.76 9.03
C PRO A 142 22.30 -3.25 8.82
N PRO A 143 21.61 -4.22 9.46
CA PRO A 143 21.90 -5.63 9.21
C PRO A 143 21.95 -5.85 7.69
N SER A 144 23.15 -6.16 7.18
CA SER A 144 23.46 -6.22 5.75
C SER A 144 22.86 -7.46 5.10
N ASP A 145 22.07 -8.24 5.82
CA ASP A 145 21.31 -9.36 5.28
C ASP A 145 19.99 -8.88 4.66
N LEU A 146 20.08 -7.78 3.89
CA LEU A 146 19.11 -7.51 2.85
C LEU A 146 19.29 -8.63 1.82
N VAL A 147 18.33 -9.57 1.75
CA VAL A 147 18.28 -10.53 0.64
C VAL A 147 18.22 -9.68 -0.63
N GLN A 148 19.31 -9.67 -1.39
CA GLN A 148 19.33 -8.95 -2.64
C GLN A 148 18.21 -9.50 -3.54
N PRO A 149 17.40 -8.63 -4.16
CA PRO A 149 16.32 -9.07 -5.05
C PRO A 149 16.92 -9.99 -6.11
N SER A 150 16.59 -11.27 -6.03
CA SER A 150 17.14 -12.24 -6.96
C SER A 150 16.25 -12.35 -8.18
N TYR A 151 16.80 -12.04 -9.35
CA TYR A 151 16.16 -12.30 -10.65
C TYR A 151 15.95 -13.80 -10.92
N THR A 152 16.44 -14.68 -10.03
CA THR A 152 16.21 -16.13 -10.06
C THR A 152 14.99 -16.59 -9.25
N SER A 153 14.20 -15.66 -8.67
CA SER A 153 13.01 -16.05 -7.90
C SER A 153 11.86 -16.57 -8.77
N ASN A 154 11.16 -17.58 -8.25
CA ASN A 154 9.95 -18.13 -8.84
C ASN A 154 8.71 -17.23 -8.66
N TYR A 155 8.77 -16.20 -7.82
CA TYR A 155 7.63 -15.34 -7.47
C TYR A 155 7.89 -13.89 -7.87
N ALA A 156 6.96 -13.31 -8.63
CA ALA A 156 7.03 -11.90 -9.02
C ALA A 156 7.00 -10.94 -7.83
N CYS A 157 6.47 -11.34 -6.68
CA CYS A 157 6.53 -10.55 -5.44
C CYS A 157 7.93 -10.46 -4.82
N SER A 158 8.88 -11.25 -5.32
CA SER A 158 10.29 -11.24 -4.91
C SER A 158 11.22 -10.86 -6.06
N LEU A 159 10.67 -10.40 -7.20
CA LEU A 159 11.44 -9.95 -8.36
C LEU A 159 11.49 -8.42 -8.40
N PRO A 160 12.67 -7.81 -8.61
CA PRO A 160 12.76 -6.37 -8.86
C PRO A 160 12.23 -6.07 -10.27
N CYS A 161 10.97 -5.66 -10.42
CA CYS A 161 10.36 -5.44 -11.75
C CYS A 161 10.33 -3.95 -12.13
N PRO A 162 11.43 -3.31 -12.58
CA PRO A 162 11.51 -1.87 -12.91
C PRO A 162 10.42 -1.42 -13.90
N LEU A 163 10.02 -0.15 -13.87
CA LEU A 163 9.03 0.38 -14.83
C LEU A 163 9.54 0.24 -16.26
N VAL A 164 10.80 0.61 -16.48
CA VAL A 164 11.56 0.43 -17.71
C VAL A 164 12.74 -0.48 -17.40
N CYS A 165 12.90 -1.57 -18.16
CA CYS A 165 14.01 -2.51 -17.99
C CYS A 165 14.96 -2.49 -19.20
N PRO A 166 16.16 -3.09 -19.10
CA PRO A 166 17.11 -3.19 -20.23
C PRO A 166 16.57 -3.95 -21.45
N ASN A 167 15.54 -4.78 -21.25
CA ASN A 167 14.96 -5.71 -22.22
C ASN A 167 13.51 -5.33 -22.60
N GLN A 168 13.22 -4.02 -22.58
CA GLN A 168 11.87 -3.49 -22.73
C GLN A 168 11.21 -3.87 -24.07
N ASP A 169 11.98 -3.84 -25.15
CA ASP A 169 11.58 -4.29 -26.50
C ASP A 169 11.14 -5.76 -26.53
N LEU A 170 11.92 -6.65 -25.92
CA LEU A 170 11.58 -8.07 -25.82
C LEU A 170 10.32 -8.29 -24.95
N VAL A 171 10.19 -7.53 -23.87
CA VAL A 171 9.01 -7.54 -22.99
C VAL A 171 7.75 -7.14 -23.76
N GLU A 172 7.83 -6.15 -24.63
CA GLU A 172 6.71 -5.70 -25.47
C GLU A 172 6.28 -6.79 -26.47
N LEU A 173 7.25 -7.44 -27.12
CA LEU A 173 6.96 -8.54 -28.04
C LEU A 173 6.30 -9.74 -27.35
N PHE A 174 6.78 -10.13 -26.16
CA PHE A 174 6.10 -11.15 -25.33
C PHE A 174 4.75 -10.67 -24.82
N GLY A 175 4.59 -9.37 -24.56
CA GLY A 175 3.34 -8.74 -24.14
C GLY A 175 2.22 -8.90 -25.16
N VAL A 176 2.54 -8.78 -26.46
CA VAL A 176 1.62 -9.09 -27.56
C VAL A 176 1.20 -10.55 -27.53
N ILE A 177 2.16 -11.48 -27.44
CA ILE A 177 1.87 -12.92 -27.43
C ILE A 177 0.97 -13.26 -26.23
N ARG A 178 1.33 -12.77 -25.05
CA ARG A 178 0.53 -12.90 -23.83
C ARG A 178 -0.90 -12.41 -24.07
N ARG A 179 -1.07 -11.21 -24.62
CA ARG A 179 -2.40 -10.64 -24.90
C ARG A 179 -3.19 -11.49 -25.90
N GLY A 180 -2.53 -12.02 -26.94
CA GLY A 180 -3.14 -12.95 -27.88
C GLY A 180 -3.69 -14.19 -27.17
N ARG A 181 -2.89 -14.79 -26.28
CA ARG A 181 -3.32 -15.95 -25.48
C ARG A 181 -4.48 -15.63 -24.54
N GLU A 182 -4.53 -14.44 -23.94
CA GLU A 182 -5.67 -14.01 -23.13
C GLU A 182 -6.95 -13.95 -23.98
N LEU A 183 -6.89 -13.38 -25.17
CA LEU A 183 -8.03 -13.23 -26.08
C LEU A 183 -8.50 -14.55 -26.70
N ASP A 184 -7.59 -15.51 -26.88
CA ASP A 184 -7.90 -16.89 -27.28
C ASP A 184 -8.45 -17.74 -26.13
N SER A 185 -8.72 -17.15 -24.95
CA SER A 185 -9.13 -17.86 -23.74
C SER A 185 -8.15 -18.93 -23.26
N ASN A 186 -6.87 -18.83 -23.66
CA ASN A 186 -5.80 -19.70 -23.20
C ASN A 186 -5.09 -19.08 -21.97
N GLU A 187 -5.82 -19.03 -20.87
CA GLU A 187 -5.39 -18.34 -19.64
C GLU A 187 -4.08 -18.91 -19.08
N ALA A 188 -3.88 -20.23 -19.12
CA ALA A 188 -2.66 -20.87 -18.62
C ALA A 188 -1.42 -20.45 -19.43
N SER A 189 -1.54 -20.37 -20.76
CA SER A 189 -0.45 -19.90 -21.62
C SER A 189 -0.18 -18.41 -21.42
N ALA A 190 -1.22 -17.58 -21.36
CA ALA A 190 -1.10 -16.16 -21.04
C ALA A 190 -0.36 -15.94 -19.71
N LEU A 191 -0.73 -16.72 -18.69
CA LEU A 191 -0.10 -16.70 -17.38
C LEU A 191 1.38 -17.06 -17.40
N SER A 192 1.75 -18.05 -18.22
CA SER A 192 3.15 -18.42 -18.43
C SER A 192 3.94 -17.25 -19.03
N TYR A 193 3.40 -16.58 -20.04
CA TYR A 193 4.07 -15.42 -20.65
C TYR A 193 4.13 -14.21 -19.71
N GLU A 194 3.09 -13.97 -18.89
CA GLU A 194 3.13 -12.91 -17.87
C GLU A 194 4.26 -13.14 -16.85
N ARG A 195 4.50 -14.40 -16.43
CA ARG A 195 5.62 -14.75 -15.56
C ARG A 195 6.97 -14.60 -16.26
N THR A 196 7.08 -15.04 -17.52
CA THR A 196 8.28 -14.82 -18.34
C THR A 196 8.61 -13.33 -18.46
N ILE A 197 7.60 -12.48 -18.69
CA ILE A 197 7.76 -11.02 -18.74
C ILE A 197 8.30 -10.49 -17.41
N ALA A 198 7.73 -10.90 -16.26
CA ALA A 198 8.20 -10.47 -14.95
C ALA A 198 9.69 -10.80 -14.73
N VAL A 199 10.12 -12.01 -15.11
CA VAL A 199 11.52 -12.46 -15.01
C VAL A 199 12.44 -11.66 -15.93
N ILE A 200 12.05 -11.46 -17.20
CA ILE A 200 12.85 -10.66 -18.16
C ILE A 200 12.95 -9.20 -17.72
N LYS A 201 11.88 -8.64 -17.14
CA LYS A 201 11.90 -7.30 -16.55
C LYS A 201 12.88 -7.19 -15.39
N ALA A 202 12.98 -8.23 -14.58
CA ALA A 202 13.86 -8.28 -13.42
C ALA A 202 15.33 -8.58 -13.75
N TYR A 203 15.60 -9.14 -14.92
CA TYR A 203 16.96 -9.39 -15.36
C TYR A 203 17.72 -8.07 -15.57
N PRO A 204 18.82 -7.83 -14.84
CA PRO A 204 19.45 -6.50 -14.74
C PRO A 204 20.31 -6.14 -15.96
N TYR A 205 20.61 -7.09 -16.83
CA TYR A 205 21.46 -6.88 -18.00
C TYR A 205 20.67 -6.97 -19.30
N ARG A 206 21.22 -6.38 -20.36
CA ARG A 206 20.71 -6.62 -21.71
C ARG A 206 20.95 -8.08 -22.08
N ILE A 207 19.91 -8.76 -22.56
CA ILE A 207 20.02 -10.14 -23.04
C ILE A 207 20.77 -10.12 -24.38
N THR A 208 21.89 -10.84 -24.42
CA THR A 208 22.73 -11.02 -25.62
C THR A 208 22.90 -12.53 -25.91
N ARG A 209 23.58 -12.89 -27.01
CA ARG A 209 23.82 -14.30 -27.35
C ARG A 209 24.70 -14.98 -26.29
N GLU A 210 25.63 -14.24 -25.71
CA GLU A 210 26.57 -14.70 -24.69
C GLU A 210 25.86 -14.95 -23.35
N ARG A 211 24.84 -14.14 -23.02
CA ARG A 211 24.05 -14.25 -21.78
C ARG A 211 22.85 -15.19 -21.89
N LEU A 212 22.50 -15.62 -23.10
CA LEU A 212 21.35 -16.49 -23.32
C LEU A 212 21.38 -17.79 -22.49
N PRO A 213 22.53 -18.49 -22.30
CA PRO A 213 22.58 -19.67 -21.44
C PRO A 213 22.14 -19.38 -20.00
N GLU A 214 22.57 -18.25 -19.42
CA GLU A 214 22.13 -17.81 -18.09
C GLU A 214 20.61 -17.57 -18.05
N VAL A 215 20.09 -16.87 -19.06
CA VAL A 215 18.66 -16.54 -19.16
C VAL A 215 17.80 -17.80 -19.33
N ALA A 216 18.31 -18.82 -20.01
CA ALA A 216 17.61 -20.08 -20.23
C ALA A 216 17.39 -20.89 -18.93
N GLU A 217 18.25 -20.70 -17.93
CA GLU A 217 18.12 -21.32 -16.62
C GLU A 217 17.17 -20.57 -15.68
N LEU A 218 16.70 -19.38 -16.07
CA LEU A 218 15.79 -18.59 -15.23
C LEU A 218 14.39 -19.23 -15.14
N PRO A 219 13.71 -19.07 -14.00
CA PRO A 219 12.33 -19.49 -13.84
C PRO A 219 11.42 -19.05 -14.97
N TRP A 220 10.48 -19.93 -15.35
CA TRP A 220 9.45 -19.63 -16.36
C TRP A 220 9.98 -19.42 -17.79
N ILE A 221 11.29 -19.53 -18.04
CA ILE A 221 11.92 -19.44 -19.36
C ILE A 221 12.24 -20.86 -19.88
N GLY A 222 11.20 -21.60 -20.27
CA GLY A 222 11.37 -22.92 -20.89
C GLY A 222 11.85 -22.84 -22.35
N GLU A 223 12.19 -23.98 -22.94
CA GLU A 223 12.72 -24.13 -24.31
C GLU A 223 11.98 -23.30 -25.37
N LYS A 224 10.64 -23.29 -25.35
CA LYS A 224 9.82 -22.49 -26.29
C LYS A 224 10.08 -20.99 -26.18
N LYS A 225 10.34 -20.48 -24.97
CA LYS A 225 10.64 -19.05 -24.73
C LYS A 225 12.08 -18.78 -25.12
N VAL A 226 13.02 -19.68 -24.79
CA VAL A 226 14.41 -19.60 -25.24
C VAL A 226 14.50 -19.52 -26.76
N PHE A 227 13.73 -20.33 -27.50
CA PHE A 227 13.67 -20.28 -28.96
C PHE A 227 13.23 -18.91 -29.47
N LYS A 228 12.22 -18.29 -28.84
CA LYS A 228 11.77 -16.93 -29.18
C LYS A 228 12.79 -15.86 -28.86
N ILE A 229 13.53 -16.01 -27.76
CA ILE A 229 14.64 -15.10 -27.43
C ILE A 229 15.76 -15.25 -28.46
N LYS A 230 16.11 -16.47 -28.89
CA LYS A 230 17.08 -16.71 -29.98
C LYS A 230 16.64 -16.05 -31.29
N GLU A 231 15.37 -16.18 -31.62
CA GLU A 231 14.78 -15.54 -32.80
C GLU A 231 14.93 -14.01 -32.71
N TYR A 232 14.51 -13.42 -31.59
CA TYR A 232 14.65 -12.00 -31.31
C TYR A 232 16.11 -11.51 -31.42
N LEU A 233 17.07 -12.25 -30.87
CA LEU A 233 18.50 -11.93 -30.97
C LEU A 233 19.07 -12.03 -32.40
N ARG A 234 18.36 -12.68 -33.33
CA ARG A 234 18.75 -12.79 -34.74
C ARG A 234 18.08 -11.72 -35.60
N THR A 235 16.81 -11.42 -35.36
CA THR A 235 15.96 -10.62 -36.26
C THR A 235 15.52 -9.29 -35.67
N GLY A 236 15.69 -9.07 -34.37
CA GLY A 236 15.12 -7.95 -33.63
C GLY A 236 13.61 -8.08 -33.37
N THR A 237 12.97 -9.18 -33.75
CA THR A 237 11.52 -9.39 -33.59
C THR A 237 11.18 -10.86 -33.31
N ILE A 238 9.92 -11.13 -32.95
CA ILE A 238 9.38 -12.49 -32.81
C ILE A 238 8.26 -12.64 -33.84
N GLN A 239 8.40 -13.58 -34.78
CA GLN A 239 7.45 -13.79 -35.87
C GLN A 239 6.02 -14.03 -35.34
N GLU A 240 5.86 -14.82 -34.28
CA GLU A 240 4.55 -15.04 -33.66
C GLU A 240 3.92 -13.72 -33.17
N SER A 241 4.73 -12.81 -32.59
CA SER A 241 4.26 -11.50 -32.13
C SER A 241 3.78 -10.64 -33.31
N GLN A 242 4.48 -10.68 -34.44
CA GLN A 242 4.08 -9.97 -35.66
C GLN A 242 2.80 -10.54 -36.26
N VAL A 243 2.69 -11.86 -36.36
CA VAL A 243 1.48 -12.54 -36.86
C VAL A 243 0.26 -12.20 -35.99
N ILE A 244 0.41 -12.21 -34.66
CA ILE A 244 -0.67 -11.83 -33.74
C ILE A 244 -1.04 -10.35 -33.91
N SER A 245 -0.06 -9.45 -33.95
CA SER A 245 -0.31 -8.00 -34.07
C SER A 245 -1.01 -7.62 -35.38
N ASN A 246 -0.69 -8.32 -36.47
CA ASN A 246 -1.28 -8.07 -37.79
C ASN A 246 -2.61 -8.79 -38.02
N ASN A 247 -3.09 -9.59 -37.06
CA ASN A 247 -4.35 -10.29 -37.18
C ASN A 247 -5.53 -9.31 -36.94
N PRO A 248 -6.45 -9.11 -37.92
CA PRO A 248 -7.59 -8.20 -37.76
C PRO A 248 -8.50 -8.56 -36.57
N ARG A 249 -8.68 -9.87 -36.29
CA ARG A 249 -9.45 -10.32 -35.12
C ARG A 249 -8.77 -9.87 -33.82
N PHE A 250 -7.45 -10.00 -33.73
CA PHE A 250 -6.71 -9.57 -32.54
C PHE A 250 -6.86 -8.06 -32.31
N GLN A 251 -6.74 -7.26 -33.38
CA GLN A 251 -6.89 -5.81 -33.32
C GLN A 251 -8.29 -5.39 -32.88
N ALA A 252 -9.33 -5.97 -33.48
CA ALA A 252 -10.73 -5.71 -33.11
C ALA A 252 -11.02 -6.09 -31.65
N LEU A 253 -10.58 -7.27 -31.21
CA LEU A 253 -10.76 -7.70 -29.82
C LEU A 253 -10.00 -6.82 -28.82
N CYS A 254 -8.80 -6.34 -29.18
CA CYS A 254 -8.07 -5.37 -28.37
C CYS A 254 -8.83 -4.03 -28.28
N ALA A 255 -9.36 -3.53 -29.41
CA ALA A 255 -10.15 -2.30 -29.44
C ALA A 255 -11.44 -2.43 -28.61
N PHE A 256 -12.16 -3.53 -28.75
CA PHE A 256 -13.40 -3.78 -28.01
C PHE A 256 -13.13 -3.86 -26.51
N SER A 257 -12.08 -4.60 -26.10
CA SER A 257 -11.72 -4.76 -24.69
C SER A 257 -11.08 -3.53 -24.04
N ALA A 258 -10.74 -2.50 -24.82
CA ALA A 258 -10.34 -1.20 -24.30
C ALA A 258 -11.55 -0.38 -23.83
N VAL A 259 -12.75 -0.67 -24.33
CA VAL A 259 -13.99 -0.04 -23.88
C VAL A 259 -14.37 -0.59 -22.50
N TRP A 260 -14.57 0.32 -21.55
CA TRP A 260 -14.97 -0.09 -20.21
C TRP A 260 -16.31 -0.88 -20.25
N GLY A 261 -16.39 -1.95 -19.46
CA GLY A 261 -17.55 -2.85 -19.42
C GLY A 261 -17.48 -3.98 -20.45
N ILE A 262 -16.55 -3.94 -21.41
CA ILE A 262 -16.32 -5.01 -22.38
C ILE A 262 -15.08 -5.82 -21.97
N GLY A 263 -15.28 -6.92 -21.23
CA GLY A 263 -14.22 -7.88 -20.94
C GLY A 263 -13.91 -8.80 -22.13
N THR A 264 -12.86 -9.61 -22.03
CA THR A 264 -12.43 -10.55 -23.09
C THR A 264 -13.57 -11.43 -23.62
N LYS A 265 -14.35 -12.03 -22.73
CA LYS A 265 -15.48 -12.90 -23.11
C LYS A 265 -16.56 -12.14 -23.89
N THR A 266 -16.88 -10.92 -23.44
CA THR A 266 -17.84 -10.05 -24.12
C THR A 266 -17.31 -9.60 -25.48
N ALA A 267 -16.04 -9.21 -25.57
CA ALA A 267 -15.41 -8.84 -26.84
C ALA A 267 -15.44 -10.00 -27.85
N VAL A 268 -15.09 -11.21 -27.40
CA VAL A 268 -15.16 -12.43 -28.23
C VAL A 268 -16.58 -12.70 -28.69
N LYS A 269 -17.58 -12.61 -27.81
CA LYS A 269 -18.99 -12.77 -28.19
C LYS A 269 -19.44 -11.73 -29.23
N LEU A 270 -19.12 -10.46 -29.01
CA LEU A 270 -19.48 -9.37 -29.92
C LEU A 270 -18.84 -9.56 -31.31
N TYR A 271 -17.60 -10.06 -31.35
CA TYR A 271 -16.93 -10.34 -32.61
C TYR A 271 -17.44 -11.63 -33.28
N ASP A 272 -17.35 -12.77 -32.59
CA ASP A 272 -17.60 -14.10 -33.19
C ASP A 272 -19.10 -14.38 -33.37
N THR A 273 -19.96 -13.94 -32.46
CA THR A 273 -21.42 -14.19 -32.50
C THR A 273 -22.20 -13.04 -33.14
N ASN A 274 -21.90 -11.79 -32.78
CA ASN A 274 -22.64 -10.63 -33.30
C ASN A 274 -22.04 -10.07 -34.61
N GLY A 275 -20.89 -10.58 -35.05
CA GLY A 275 -20.29 -10.20 -36.34
C GLY A 275 -19.65 -8.81 -36.36
N LEU A 276 -19.48 -8.16 -35.21
CA LEU A 276 -18.95 -6.79 -35.13
C LEU A 276 -17.43 -6.79 -35.36
N ARG A 277 -16.91 -5.78 -36.05
CA ARG A 277 -15.48 -5.68 -36.43
C ARG A 277 -14.83 -4.37 -35.99
N THR A 278 -15.61 -3.30 -35.87
CA THR A 278 -15.13 -1.93 -35.64
C THR A 278 -15.78 -1.30 -34.41
N LEU A 279 -15.23 -0.18 -33.93
CA LEU A 279 -15.84 0.56 -32.83
C LEU A 279 -17.14 1.24 -33.27
N GLU A 280 -17.25 1.58 -34.55
CA GLU A 280 -18.45 2.12 -35.20
C GLU A 280 -19.59 1.08 -35.21
N ASP A 281 -19.24 -0.20 -35.40
CA ASP A 281 -20.21 -1.30 -35.25
C ASP A 281 -20.72 -1.38 -33.81
N LEU A 282 -19.86 -1.17 -32.81
CA LEU A 282 -20.29 -1.10 -31.40
C LEU A 282 -21.19 0.10 -31.16
N ASP A 283 -20.85 1.29 -31.68
CA ASP A 283 -21.65 2.50 -31.52
C ASP A 283 -23.06 2.32 -32.08
N THR A 284 -23.16 1.66 -33.25
CA THR A 284 -24.43 1.31 -33.88
C THR A 284 -25.18 0.26 -33.07
N HIS A 285 -24.51 -0.83 -32.69
CA HIS A 285 -25.10 -1.93 -31.93
C HIS A 285 -25.67 -1.48 -30.58
N PHE A 286 -24.99 -0.58 -29.88
CA PHE A 286 -25.41 -0.04 -28.59
C PHE A 286 -26.20 1.28 -28.70
N SER A 287 -26.49 1.76 -29.92
CA SER A 287 -27.28 2.96 -30.18
C SER A 287 -26.74 4.22 -29.48
N VAL A 288 -25.42 4.43 -29.53
CA VAL A 288 -24.73 5.55 -28.86
C VAL A 288 -25.20 6.91 -29.38
N ASN A 289 -25.47 7.02 -30.68
CA ASN A 289 -25.86 8.28 -31.33
C ASN A 289 -27.35 8.64 -31.19
N ALA A 290 -28.14 7.85 -30.46
CA ALA A 290 -29.59 8.00 -30.47
C ALA A 290 -30.12 9.15 -29.57
N LEU A 291 -29.44 9.52 -28.47
CA LEU A 291 -29.84 10.61 -27.58
C LEU A 291 -28.64 11.19 -26.79
N PRO A 292 -28.58 12.51 -26.54
CA PRO A 292 -27.62 13.08 -25.58
C PRO A 292 -27.93 12.60 -24.16
N TYR A 293 -26.94 12.03 -23.49
CA TYR A 293 -27.03 11.55 -22.12
C TYR A 293 -27.38 12.71 -21.16
N ARG A 294 -28.46 12.56 -20.38
CA ARG A 294 -28.80 13.43 -19.25
C ARG A 294 -28.45 12.72 -17.95
N ILE A 295 -27.63 13.36 -17.13
CA ILE A 295 -27.46 12.97 -15.72
C ILE A 295 -28.81 13.22 -15.05
N ASP A 296 -29.47 12.17 -14.57
CA ASP A 296 -30.71 12.30 -13.81
C ASP A 296 -30.34 12.72 -12.38
N SER A 297 -30.24 14.03 -12.16
CA SER A 297 -29.75 14.66 -10.93
C SER A 297 -30.57 14.32 -9.67
N ASP A 298 -31.79 13.81 -9.86
CA ASP A 298 -32.76 13.65 -8.78
C ASP A 298 -32.79 12.23 -8.18
N SER A 299 -31.98 11.30 -8.71
CA SER A 299 -31.90 9.93 -8.22
C SER A 299 -30.73 9.74 -7.25
N LYS A 300 -31.03 9.43 -5.97
CA LYS A 300 -30.01 8.96 -5.01
C LYS A 300 -29.31 7.73 -5.57
N ILE A 301 -27.97 7.72 -5.55
CA ILE A 301 -27.21 6.53 -5.91
C ILE A 301 -27.31 5.56 -4.75
N ASN A 302 -28.04 4.46 -4.97
CA ASN A 302 -28.01 3.30 -4.10
C ASN A 302 -27.37 2.11 -4.85
N ALA A 303 -27.30 0.94 -4.22
CA ALA A 303 -26.83 -0.29 -4.88
C ALA A 303 -27.62 -0.68 -6.17
N LYS A 304 -28.75 -0.02 -6.45
CA LYS A 304 -29.58 -0.16 -7.67
C LYS A 304 -29.44 1.03 -8.63
N ALA A 305 -28.56 1.99 -8.37
CA ALA A 305 -28.27 3.11 -9.25
C ALA A 305 -27.90 2.62 -10.67
N PRO A 306 -28.21 3.42 -11.72
CA PRO A 306 -27.87 3.04 -13.08
C PRO A 306 -26.35 2.84 -13.19
N ARG A 307 -25.94 1.58 -13.32
CA ARG A 307 -24.57 1.19 -13.64
C ARG A 307 -24.22 1.83 -14.98
N LEU A 308 -23.00 2.35 -15.12
CA LEU A 308 -22.52 2.85 -16.42
C LEU A 308 -22.81 1.78 -17.49
N ALA A 309 -23.72 2.09 -18.42
CA ALA A 309 -24.04 1.16 -19.48
C ALA A 309 -22.88 1.13 -20.48
N ILE A 310 -22.72 0.01 -21.21
CA ILE A 310 -21.72 -0.08 -22.29
C ILE A 310 -21.89 1.08 -23.29
N ARG A 311 -23.13 1.48 -23.56
CA ARG A 311 -23.46 2.66 -24.37
C ARG A 311 -22.79 3.94 -23.85
N ASP A 312 -22.91 4.22 -22.56
CA ASP A 312 -22.39 5.46 -21.97
C ASP A 312 -20.84 5.41 -21.91
N ALA A 313 -20.27 4.23 -21.66
CA ALA A 313 -18.82 4.01 -21.75
C ALA A 313 -18.29 4.23 -23.18
N LEU A 314 -19.04 3.82 -24.21
CA LEU A 314 -18.72 4.07 -25.61
C LEU A 314 -18.81 5.57 -25.97
N ALA A 315 -19.83 6.27 -25.46
CA ALA A 315 -19.99 7.71 -25.63
C ALA A 315 -18.83 8.50 -25.01
N LEU A 316 -18.37 8.08 -23.82
CA LEU A 316 -17.27 8.71 -23.09
C LEU A 316 -15.89 8.18 -23.49
N ARG A 317 -15.78 7.24 -24.44
CA ARG A 317 -14.54 6.50 -24.73
C ARG A 317 -13.35 7.41 -25.02
N ALA A 318 -13.58 8.52 -25.73
CA ALA A 318 -12.52 9.42 -26.13
C ALA A 318 -11.86 10.05 -24.89
N GLU A 319 -12.67 10.51 -23.94
CA GLU A 319 -12.21 11.12 -22.71
C GLU A 319 -11.59 10.10 -21.74
N LEU A 320 -12.21 8.92 -21.61
CA LEU A 320 -11.74 7.87 -20.69
C LEU A 320 -10.43 7.21 -21.15
N ASN A 321 -10.11 7.26 -22.45
CA ASN A 321 -8.85 6.73 -22.99
C ASN A 321 -7.69 7.73 -22.89
N GLU A 322 -7.97 9.00 -22.61
CA GLU A 322 -6.91 9.97 -22.37
C GLU A 322 -6.16 9.64 -21.08
N ARG A 323 -4.83 9.69 -21.13
CA ARG A 323 -3.98 9.45 -19.98
C ARG A 323 -4.07 10.61 -18.99
N ILE A 324 -4.15 10.29 -17.70
CA ILE A 324 -4.30 11.27 -16.62
C ILE A 324 -2.91 11.71 -16.15
N PRO A 325 -2.54 12.99 -16.30
CA PRO A 325 -1.29 13.53 -15.76
C PRO A 325 -1.35 13.66 -14.25
N ARG A 326 -0.16 13.69 -13.65
CA ARG A 326 0.09 13.74 -12.21
C ARG A 326 -0.67 14.85 -11.49
N SER A 327 -0.54 16.06 -12.02
CA SER A 327 -1.17 17.26 -11.46
C SER A 327 -2.69 17.18 -11.47
N GLU A 328 -3.30 16.46 -12.41
CA GLU A 328 -4.74 16.25 -12.44
C GLU A 328 -5.17 15.22 -11.39
N VAL A 329 -4.40 14.16 -11.18
CA VAL A 329 -4.69 13.17 -10.13
C VAL A 329 -4.64 13.79 -8.75
N GLU A 330 -3.67 14.66 -8.48
CA GLU A 330 -3.56 15.40 -7.22
C GLU A 330 -4.75 16.33 -7.01
N GLN A 331 -5.23 17.00 -8.08
CA GLN A 331 -6.48 17.78 -8.03
C GLN A 331 -7.70 16.91 -7.70
N MET A 332 -7.83 15.75 -8.35
CA MET A 332 -8.92 14.80 -8.08
C MET A 332 -8.90 14.34 -6.62
N TYR A 333 -7.73 13.95 -6.11
CA TYR A 333 -7.54 13.54 -4.73
C TYR A 333 -7.90 14.68 -3.75
N ALA A 334 -7.44 15.90 -4.00
CA ALA A 334 -7.75 17.05 -3.15
C ALA A 334 -9.26 17.30 -3.06
N VAL A 335 -9.99 17.20 -4.18
CA VAL A 335 -11.45 17.34 -4.21
C VAL A 335 -12.13 16.23 -3.42
N VAL A 336 -11.69 14.97 -3.58
CA VAL A 336 -12.24 13.83 -2.83
C VAL A 336 -12.01 13.99 -1.32
N MET A 337 -10.79 14.36 -0.91
CA MET A 337 -10.44 14.56 0.50
C MET A 337 -11.18 15.75 1.12
N ASP A 338 -11.37 16.84 0.38
CA ASP A 338 -12.18 17.99 0.81
C ASP A 338 -13.66 17.62 1.02
N GLN A 339 -14.23 16.74 0.20
CA GLN A 339 -15.59 16.24 0.43
C GLN A 339 -15.65 15.22 1.57
N LEU A 340 -14.65 14.35 1.67
CA LEU A 340 -14.54 13.35 2.74
C LEU A 340 -14.43 14.01 4.12
N GLY A 341 -13.57 15.02 4.27
CA GLY A 341 -13.38 15.74 5.55
C GLY A 341 -14.63 16.46 6.05
N ARG A 342 -15.61 16.74 5.18
CA ARG A 342 -16.93 17.27 5.58
C ARG A 342 -17.91 16.21 6.07
N ILE A 343 -17.67 14.95 5.71
CA ILE A 343 -18.48 13.80 6.16
C ILE A 343 -17.88 13.26 7.46
N LEU A 344 -16.57 12.97 7.43
CA LEU A 344 -15.82 12.40 8.53
C LEU A 344 -14.43 13.06 8.56
N PRO A 345 -14.12 13.92 9.55
CA PRO A 345 -12.79 14.49 9.70
C PRO A 345 -11.76 13.40 10.02
N ASP A 346 -10.47 13.73 9.92
CA ASP A 346 -9.34 12.87 10.33
C ASP A 346 -9.20 11.51 9.59
N CYS A 347 -9.92 11.33 8.48
CA CYS A 347 -9.68 10.20 7.57
C CYS A 347 -8.24 10.22 7.01
N ARG A 348 -7.63 9.03 6.95
CA ARG A 348 -6.37 8.80 6.24
C ARG A 348 -6.69 8.20 4.87
N ALA A 349 -6.10 8.73 3.82
CA ALA A 349 -6.22 8.15 2.50
C ALA A 349 -4.90 8.15 1.76
N ALA A 350 -4.69 7.16 0.91
CA ALA A 350 -3.58 7.11 -0.01
C ALA A 350 -4.09 6.90 -1.43
N ILE A 351 -3.48 7.64 -2.35
CA ILE A 351 -3.58 7.33 -3.76
C ILE A 351 -2.76 6.06 -3.99
N VAL A 352 -3.42 4.99 -4.43
CA VAL A 352 -2.77 3.72 -4.77
C VAL A 352 -2.72 3.54 -6.29
N GLY A 353 -2.08 2.48 -6.73
CA GLY A 353 -1.93 2.24 -8.16
C GLY A 353 -0.87 3.15 -8.80
N GLY A 354 -1.17 3.70 -9.97
CA GLY A 354 -0.18 4.38 -10.80
C GLY A 354 0.14 5.83 -10.45
N THR A 355 -0.15 6.36 -9.24
CA THR A 355 -0.26 7.82 -8.96
C THR A 355 0.44 8.39 -7.65
N GLN A 356 1.19 9.54 -7.61
CA GLN A 356 1.92 10.22 -6.47
C GLN A 356 0.96 11.24 -5.88
N SER A 357 1.04 11.37 -4.55
CA SER A 357 0.66 12.55 -3.80
C SER A 357 1.92 13.25 -3.22
N PRO A 358 1.91 14.59 -3.02
CA PRO A 358 3.02 15.33 -2.41
C PRO A 358 3.06 15.30 -0.87
N SER A 359 2.08 14.70 -0.17
CA SER A 359 2.12 14.59 1.30
C SER A 359 2.95 13.38 1.75
N ALA A 360 3.74 13.56 2.82
CA ALA A 360 4.88 12.76 3.29
C ALA A 360 4.69 11.25 3.61
N CYS A 361 3.73 10.55 2.98
CA CYS A 361 3.60 9.08 3.07
C CYS A 361 3.19 8.41 1.74
N GLY A 362 3.36 9.04 0.56
CA GLY A 362 2.88 8.41 -0.67
C GLY A 362 3.34 9.03 -1.98
N ARG A 363 4.60 8.83 -2.34
CA ARG A 363 5.06 9.04 -3.72
C ARG A 363 4.56 7.88 -4.62
N TYR A 364 3.96 8.15 -5.81
CA TYR A 364 3.59 7.31 -7.00
C TYR A 364 4.11 5.92 -6.74
N ARG A 365 3.28 5.06 -6.16
CA ARG A 365 3.81 3.86 -5.52
C ARG A 365 4.50 2.89 -6.49
N ARG A 366 4.31 3.08 -7.81
CA ARG A 366 5.06 2.42 -8.90
C ARG A 366 5.72 3.36 -9.93
N GLY A 367 5.75 4.67 -9.68
CA GLY A 367 6.53 5.64 -10.48
C GLY A 367 6.00 6.02 -11.87
N LYS A 368 4.78 5.63 -12.29
CA LYS A 368 4.28 5.95 -13.64
C LYS A 368 4.13 7.48 -13.86
N PRO A 369 4.46 8.01 -15.05
CA PRO A 369 4.25 9.42 -15.36
C PRO A 369 2.78 9.78 -15.63
N TYR A 370 2.01 8.81 -16.10
CA TYR A 370 0.59 8.96 -16.40
C TYR A 370 -0.22 7.74 -15.97
N SER A 371 -1.52 7.95 -15.74
CA SER A 371 -2.45 6.92 -15.29
C SER A 371 -3.65 6.74 -16.19
N ASN A 372 -4.33 5.61 -16.04
CA ASN A 372 -5.58 5.30 -16.76
C ASN A 372 -6.81 5.61 -15.91
N ASP A 373 -6.64 5.53 -14.61
CA ASP A 373 -7.61 5.65 -13.54
C ASP A 373 -6.88 6.14 -12.30
N VAL A 374 -7.66 6.63 -11.34
CA VAL A 374 -7.17 7.02 -10.01
C VAL A 374 -7.78 6.07 -9.00
N ASP A 375 -6.95 5.38 -8.24
CA ASP A 375 -7.38 4.52 -7.14
C ASP A 375 -7.08 5.22 -5.81
N ILE A 376 -8.07 5.36 -4.92
CA ILE A 376 -7.90 5.98 -3.60
C ILE A 376 -8.36 4.99 -2.52
N VAL A 377 -7.43 4.59 -1.65
CA VAL A 377 -7.73 3.76 -0.47
C VAL A 377 -7.86 4.67 0.75
N ILE A 378 -9.00 4.59 1.42
CA ILE A 378 -9.40 5.42 2.55
C ILE A 378 -9.54 4.53 3.79
N THR A 379 -9.05 5.02 4.92
CA THR A 379 -9.27 4.47 6.26
C THR A 379 -9.45 5.61 7.25
N HIS A 380 -9.71 5.29 8.51
CA HIS A 380 -9.78 6.30 9.56
C HIS A 380 -9.18 5.74 10.87
N PRO A 381 -8.17 6.41 11.47
CA PRO A 381 -7.32 5.83 12.51
C PRO A 381 -8.04 5.31 13.76
N SER A 382 -9.18 5.91 14.11
CA SER A 382 -9.93 5.55 15.32
C SER A 382 -11.13 4.62 15.07
N LEU A 383 -11.29 4.07 13.86
CA LEU A 383 -12.43 3.19 13.59
C LEU A 383 -12.15 1.76 14.05
N ASN A 384 -13.00 1.25 14.94
CA ASN A 384 -13.07 -0.18 15.19
C ASN A 384 -13.73 -0.89 13.99
N SER A 385 -13.28 -2.11 13.72
CA SER A 385 -13.29 -2.79 12.41
C SER A 385 -14.65 -3.22 11.80
N ALA A 386 -15.78 -2.59 12.15
CA ALA A 386 -17.07 -2.88 11.49
C ALA A 386 -18.09 -1.73 11.47
N ASP A 387 -18.27 -0.99 12.58
CA ASP A 387 -19.48 -0.16 12.74
C ASP A 387 -19.44 1.22 12.06
N TYR A 388 -18.26 1.79 11.83
CA TYR A 388 -18.11 3.14 11.25
C TYR A 388 -17.59 3.16 9.81
N VAL A 389 -17.00 2.07 9.34
CA VAL A 389 -16.56 1.95 7.94
C VAL A 389 -17.76 1.66 7.05
N SER A 390 -18.77 0.97 7.57
CA SER A 390 -19.91 0.53 6.77
C SER A 390 -20.75 1.72 6.28
N GLY A 391 -20.92 1.85 4.97
CA GLY A 391 -21.70 2.89 4.33
C GLY A 391 -20.96 4.21 4.11
N LEU A 392 -19.69 4.35 4.54
CA LEU A 392 -18.90 5.55 4.28
C LEU A 392 -18.66 5.73 2.77
N CYS A 393 -18.40 4.63 2.05
CA CYS A 393 -18.20 4.68 0.60
C CYS A 393 -19.45 5.20 -0.13
N GLU A 394 -20.62 4.63 0.19
CA GLU A 394 -21.91 5.05 -0.37
C GLU A 394 -22.24 6.51 -0.02
N THR A 395 -21.99 6.93 1.22
CA THR A 395 -22.22 8.31 1.68
C THR A 395 -21.34 9.30 0.90
N LEU A 396 -20.05 9.00 0.73
CA LEU A 396 -19.12 9.83 -0.01
C LEU A 396 -19.50 9.92 -1.50
N VAL A 397 -19.83 8.79 -2.11
CA VAL A 397 -20.23 8.75 -3.53
C VAL A 397 -21.50 9.54 -3.79
N ASN A 398 -22.52 9.39 -2.93
CA ASN A 398 -23.76 10.18 -3.03
C ASN A 398 -23.48 11.68 -2.94
N ARG A 399 -22.66 12.11 -1.97
CA ARG A 399 -22.29 13.51 -1.83
C ARG A 399 -21.56 14.05 -3.06
N LEU A 400 -20.62 13.27 -3.60
CA LEU A 400 -19.88 13.65 -4.80
C LEU A 400 -20.80 13.74 -6.02
N HIS A 401 -21.81 12.86 -6.12
CA HIS A 401 -22.79 12.89 -7.20
C HIS A 401 -23.77 14.06 -7.10
N GLU A 402 -24.29 14.36 -5.91
CA GLU A 402 -25.15 15.54 -5.67
C GLU A 402 -24.47 16.85 -6.07
N ARG A 403 -23.13 16.88 -6.04
CA ARG A 403 -22.30 18.02 -6.48
C ARG A 403 -21.90 17.98 -7.95
N GLY A 404 -22.34 16.97 -8.70
CA GLY A 404 -21.97 16.75 -10.10
C GLY A 404 -20.50 16.37 -10.33
N ILE A 405 -19.79 15.97 -9.27
CA ILE A 405 -18.37 15.59 -9.31
C ILE A 405 -18.24 14.14 -9.80
N ILE A 406 -19.07 13.24 -9.26
CA ILE A 406 -19.29 11.92 -9.84
C ILE A 406 -20.45 12.02 -10.80
N THR A 407 -20.23 11.57 -12.02
CA THR A 407 -21.24 11.58 -13.09
C THR A 407 -21.87 10.22 -13.29
N HIS A 408 -21.12 9.14 -13.05
CA HIS A 408 -21.58 7.77 -13.19
C HIS A 408 -20.99 6.89 -12.10
N VAL A 409 -21.76 5.90 -11.67
CA VAL A 409 -21.29 4.82 -10.81
C VAL A 409 -21.31 3.52 -11.61
N MET A 410 -20.16 2.88 -11.68
CA MET A 410 -19.96 1.64 -12.41
C MET A 410 -20.21 0.42 -11.53
N HIS A 411 -19.75 0.51 -10.29
CA HIS A 411 -19.87 -0.52 -9.27
C HIS A 411 -19.92 0.17 -7.91
N LEU A 412 -20.81 -0.29 -7.04
CA LEU A 412 -20.84 0.07 -5.63
C LEU A 412 -20.93 -1.24 -4.84
N GLY A 413 -19.83 -1.57 -4.15
CA GLY A 413 -19.74 -2.74 -3.28
C GLY A 413 -20.01 -2.34 -1.84
N SER A 414 -20.94 -3.05 -1.19
CA SER A 414 -21.15 -2.98 0.25
C SER A 414 -20.09 -3.81 0.98
N PHE A 415 -19.79 -3.46 2.24
CA PHE A 415 -18.88 -4.23 3.07
C PHE A 415 -19.37 -5.68 3.16
N GLN A 416 -18.46 -6.64 2.96
CA GLN A 416 -18.72 -8.02 3.37
C GLN A 416 -17.59 -8.49 4.28
N PRO A 417 -17.89 -9.13 5.42
CA PRO A 417 -16.86 -9.66 6.31
C PRO A 417 -15.88 -10.57 5.56
N ALA A 418 -14.61 -10.52 5.96
CA ALA A 418 -13.57 -11.39 5.42
C ALA A 418 -13.96 -12.86 5.65
N ASP A 419 -14.03 -13.63 4.56
CA ASP A 419 -14.37 -15.05 4.60
C ASP A 419 -13.17 -15.85 4.12
N ALA A 420 -12.50 -16.53 5.06
CA ALA A 420 -11.29 -17.29 4.83
C ALA A 420 -11.44 -18.45 3.82
N PHE A 421 -12.68 -18.79 3.43
CA PHE A 421 -13.01 -19.90 2.52
C PHE A 421 -13.39 -19.45 1.10
N ARG A 422 -13.39 -18.15 0.79
CA ARG A 422 -13.73 -17.69 -0.57
C ARG A 422 -12.59 -17.85 -1.55
N HIS A 423 -12.92 -18.42 -2.72
CA HIS A 423 -12.00 -18.60 -3.86
C HIS A 423 -12.17 -17.53 -4.94
N THR A 424 -12.89 -16.44 -4.67
CA THR A 424 -13.13 -15.37 -5.65
C THR A 424 -11.95 -14.40 -5.71
N SER A 425 -11.59 -13.94 -6.91
CA SER A 425 -10.45 -13.02 -7.13
C SER A 425 -10.71 -11.57 -6.69
N TRP A 426 -11.89 -11.27 -6.12
CA TRP A 426 -12.35 -9.93 -5.79
C TRP A 426 -12.41 -9.79 -4.26
N ASP A 427 -11.78 -8.74 -3.71
CA ASP A 427 -11.84 -8.46 -2.27
C ASP A 427 -13.22 -7.95 -1.83
N THR A 428 -13.52 -8.05 -0.53
CA THR A 428 -14.81 -7.68 0.06
C THR A 428 -14.85 -6.27 0.66
N LEU A 429 -13.85 -5.44 0.35
CA LEU A 429 -13.80 -4.05 0.78
C LEU A 429 -14.98 -3.26 0.20
N GLU A 430 -15.42 -2.23 0.94
CA GLU A 430 -16.32 -1.23 0.38
C GLU A 430 -15.61 -0.49 -0.73
N LYS A 431 -16.23 -0.43 -1.89
CA LYS A 431 -15.61 0.22 -3.04
C LYS A 431 -16.62 0.75 -4.02
N ALA A 432 -16.27 1.87 -4.62
CA ALA A 432 -17.01 2.47 -5.70
C ALA A 432 -16.08 2.66 -6.90
N LEU A 433 -16.42 2.04 -8.02
CA LEU A 433 -15.79 2.33 -9.31
C LEU A 433 -16.66 3.39 -9.97
N THR A 434 -16.09 4.53 -10.34
CA THR A 434 -16.88 5.72 -10.71
C THR A 434 -16.26 6.49 -11.87
N VAL A 435 -17.07 7.37 -12.48
CA VAL A 435 -16.62 8.35 -13.46
C VAL A 435 -16.67 9.73 -12.81
N PHE A 436 -15.50 10.31 -12.64
CA PHE A 436 -15.23 11.59 -12.00
C PHE A 436 -15.03 12.68 -13.05
N ARG A 437 -15.53 13.87 -12.76
CA ARG A 437 -15.23 15.09 -13.52
C ARG A 437 -14.82 16.18 -12.54
N LEU A 438 -13.65 16.76 -12.79
CA LEU A 438 -13.19 17.89 -11.98
C LEU A 438 -14.23 19.03 -12.04
N PRO A 439 -14.59 19.64 -10.89
CA PRO A 439 -15.43 20.83 -10.87
C PRO A 439 -14.88 21.94 -11.76
N ALA A 440 -15.78 22.81 -12.24
CA ALA A 440 -15.37 24.05 -12.88
C ALA A 440 -14.55 24.88 -11.87
N ASP A 441 -13.35 25.30 -12.27
CA ASP A 441 -12.52 26.18 -11.45
C ASP A 441 -12.70 27.62 -11.97
N PRO A 442 -13.27 28.53 -11.16
CA PRO A 442 -13.45 29.93 -11.55
C PRO A 442 -12.12 30.65 -11.86
N LYS A 443 -10.99 30.13 -11.36
CA LYS A 443 -9.66 30.73 -11.50
C LYS A 443 -8.84 30.19 -12.67
N ASN A 444 -9.27 29.10 -13.31
CA ASN A 444 -8.58 28.58 -14.48
C ASN A 444 -9.07 29.27 -15.75
N SER A 445 -8.15 29.48 -16.69
CA SER A 445 -8.45 30.10 -17.98
C SER A 445 -9.65 29.44 -18.65
N PRO A 446 -10.58 30.21 -19.25
CA PRO A 446 -11.69 29.67 -20.04
C PRO A 446 -11.10 28.91 -21.25
N GLY A 447 -10.89 27.60 -21.08
CA GLY A 447 -10.19 26.76 -22.05
C GLY A 447 -9.65 25.44 -21.52
N THR A 448 -9.42 25.28 -20.21
CA THR A 448 -9.02 23.97 -19.65
C THR A 448 -10.22 23.01 -19.65
N ARG A 449 -10.33 22.18 -20.70
CA ARG A 449 -11.38 21.18 -20.85
C ARG A 449 -11.33 20.18 -19.67
N ARG A 450 -12.30 20.25 -18.75
CA ARG A 450 -12.49 19.25 -17.68
C ARG A 450 -13.24 18.04 -18.25
N ILE A 451 -12.50 16.96 -18.51
CA ILE A 451 -13.01 15.72 -19.09
C ILE A 451 -13.32 14.67 -18.02
N HIS A 452 -14.04 13.62 -18.43
CA HIS A 452 -14.37 12.49 -17.58
C HIS A 452 -13.15 11.59 -17.35
N ARG A 453 -12.90 11.25 -16.08
CA ARG A 453 -11.82 10.37 -15.62
C ARG A 453 -12.40 9.21 -14.83
N ARG A 454 -11.75 8.04 -14.84
CA ARG A 454 -12.11 6.96 -13.93
C ARG A 454 -11.51 7.20 -12.54
N LEU A 455 -12.33 6.99 -11.51
CA LEU A 455 -11.96 7.10 -10.12
C LEU A 455 -12.53 5.90 -9.35
N ASP A 456 -11.64 5.16 -8.70
CA ASP A 456 -11.96 4.03 -7.86
C ASP A 456 -11.71 4.45 -6.39
N ILE A 457 -12.77 4.42 -5.58
CA ILE A 457 -12.74 4.74 -4.16
C ILE A 457 -12.85 3.42 -3.40
N ILE A 458 -11.93 3.18 -2.46
CA ILE A 458 -11.87 1.95 -1.67
C ILE A 458 -11.82 2.36 -0.21
N VAL A 459 -12.68 1.79 0.63
CA VAL A 459 -12.72 2.06 2.07
C VAL A 459 -12.39 0.77 2.82
N THR A 460 -11.50 0.89 3.80
CA THR A 460 -10.96 -0.24 4.56
C THR A 460 -10.88 0.07 6.05
N ALA A 461 -11.05 -0.97 6.88
CA ALA A 461 -10.78 -0.89 8.31
C ALA A 461 -9.28 -0.64 8.58
N PRO A 462 -8.91 -0.05 9.72
CA PRO A 462 -7.51 0.23 10.06
C PRO A 462 -6.63 -1.02 10.06
N ASP A 463 -7.14 -2.14 10.58
CA ASP A 463 -6.43 -3.43 10.66
C ASP A 463 -6.03 -4.00 9.29
N THR A 464 -6.75 -3.62 8.24
CA THR A 464 -6.61 -4.15 6.88
C THR A 464 -6.10 -3.09 5.90
N TYR A 465 -5.82 -1.87 6.40
CA TYR A 465 -5.40 -0.75 5.58
C TYR A 465 -4.13 -1.08 4.78
N TRP A 466 -3.09 -1.59 5.43
CA TRP A 466 -1.82 -1.84 4.76
C TRP A 466 -1.87 -3.00 3.77
N THR A 467 -2.70 -4.01 4.03
CA THR A 467 -2.96 -5.08 3.04
C THR A 467 -3.77 -4.57 1.85
N ALA A 468 -4.71 -3.64 2.07
CA ALA A 468 -5.41 -2.96 0.99
C ALA A 468 -4.45 -2.09 0.16
N ILE A 469 -3.56 -1.33 0.80
CA ILE A 469 -2.51 -0.56 0.14
C ILE A 469 -1.66 -1.45 -0.77
N VAL A 470 -1.17 -2.60 -0.28
CA VAL A 470 -0.38 -3.55 -1.09
C VAL A 470 -1.21 -4.16 -2.23
N GLY A 471 -2.44 -4.60 -1.92
CA GLY A 471 -3.34 -5.25 -2.87
C GLY A 471 -3.70 -4.34 -4.06
N TRP A 472 -4.12 -3.11 -3.77
CA TRP A 472 -4.55 -2.13 -4.77
C TRP A 472 -3.39 -1.41 -5.45
N THR A 473 -2.20 -1.45 -4.85
CA THR A 473 -1.00 -1.01 -5.58
C THR A 473 -0.54 -2.03 -6.60
N GLY A 474 -0.83 -3.33 -6.47
CA GLY A 474 -0.42 -4.31 -7.47
C GLY A 474 1.10 -4.29 -7.77
N SER A 475 1.57 -4.59 -8.98
CA SER A 475 0.85 -4.91 -10.22
C SER A 475 0.00 -6.20 -10.15
N LYS A 476 -0.81 -6.48 -11.18
CA LYS A 476 -1.62 -7.71 -11.29
C LYS A 476 -0.78 -8.99 -11.04
N MET A 477 0.41 -9.06 -11.65
CA MET A 477 1.29 -10.21 -11.51
C MET A 477 1.88 -10.30 -10.09
N PHE A 478 2.30 -9.17 -9.52
CA PHE A 478 2.75 -9.09 -8.12
C PHE A 478 1.67 -9.59 -7.15
N GLY A 479 0.46 -9.04 -7.24
CA GLY A 479 -0.68 -9.43 -6.42
C GLY A 479 -1.07 -10.91 -6.58
N ARG A 480 -0.90 -11.48 -7.77
CA ARG A 480 -1.13 -12.91 -8.00
C ARG A 480 -0.09 -13.79 -7.31
N ASP A 481 1.18 -13.39 -7.35
CA ASP A 481 2.25 -14.20 -6.79
C ASP A 481 2.43 -14.04 -5.29
N ILE A 482 2.12 -12.88 -4.70
CA ILE A 482 2.07 -12.74 -3.23
C ILE A 482 0.98 -13.64 -2.64
N ARG A 483 -0.19 -13.75 -3.30
CA ARG A 483 -1.26 -14.68 -2.92
C ARG A 483 -0.83 -16.13 -2.99
N ARG A 484 -0.14 -16.50 -4.08
CA ARG A 484 0.42 -17.85 -4.25
C ARG A 484 1.47 -18.15 -3.18
N TRP A 485 2.40 -17.23 -2.95
CA TRP A 485 3.47 -17.35 -1.96
C TRP A 485 2.91 -17.53 -0.54
N ALA A 486 1.88 -16.75 -0.17
CA ALA A 486 1.20 -16.85 1.11
C ALA A 486 0.50 -18.20 1.26
N LYS A 487 -0.23 -18.64 0.22
CA LYS A 487 -0.97 -19.91 0.21
C LYS A 487 -0.07 -21.12 0.48
N GLU A 488 1.11 -21.14 -0.15
CA GLU A 488 2.12 -22.20 0.03
C GLU A 488 2.73 -22.20 1.44
N ARG A 489 2.53 -21.14 2.22
CA ARG A 489 2.97 -20.98 3.61
C ARG A 489 1.84 -21.10 4.64
N GLY A 490 0.66 -21.56 4.21
CA GLY A 490 -0.48 -21.73 5.10
C GLY A 490 -1.16 -20.41 5.50
N LEU A 491 -0.91 -19.34 4.75
CA LEU A 491 -1.54 -18.03 4.90
C LEU A 491 -2.46 -17.75 3.70
N ASN A 492 -3.47 -16.92 3.88
CA ASN A 492 -4.17 -16.24 2.79
C ASN A 492 -3.79 -14.77 2.85
N PHE A 493 -3.57 -14.18 1.68
CA PHE A 493 -3.39 -12.75 1.53
C PHE A 493 -4.46 -12.23 0.58
N ASP A 494 -5.11 -11.15 0.93
CA ASP A 494 -5.91 -10.33 0.02
C ASP A 494 -5.96 -8.89 0.56
N SER A 495 -6.69 -8.00 -0.13
CA SER A 495 -6.82 -6.61 0.29
C SER A 495 -7.52 -6.45 1.65
N THR A 496 -8.19 -7.49 2.15
CA THR A 496 -8.90 -7.52 3.44
C THR A 496 -8.08 -8.11 4.57
N GLY A 497 -6.84 -8.54 4.32
CA GLY A 497 -5.92 -8.93 5.39
C GLY A 497 -4.99 -10.09 5.05
N ILE A 498 -4.11 -10.39 6.01
CA ILE A 498 -3.35 -11.63 6.05
C ILE A 498 -4.01 -12.54 7.07
N THR A 499 -4.53 -13.67 6.65
CA THR A 499 -5.19 -14.62 7.56
C THR A 499 -4.48 -15.97 7.56
N ARG A 500 -4.48 -16.66 8.70
CA ARG A 500 -3.98 -18.03 8.77
C ARG A 500 -5.04 -18.99 8.22
N ARG A 501 -4.66 -19.87 7.30
CA ARG A 501 -5.62 -20.77 6.62
C ARG A 501 -6.30 -21.79 7.53
N ARG A 502 -5.64 -22.20 8.61
CA ARG A 502 -6.14 -23.29 9.48
C ARG A 502 -7.27 -22.87 10.41
N ASP A 503 -7.29 -21.60 10.81
CA ASP A 503 -8.20 -21.08 11.85
C ASP A 503 -8.74 -19.68 11.57
N GLY A 504 -8.41 -19.09 10.41
CA GLY A 504 -8.89 -17.77 10.02
C GLY A 504 -8.29 -16.61 10.81
N LYS A 505 -7.29 -16.84 11.69
CA LYS A 505 -6.70 -15.78 12.51
C LYS A 505 -6.12 -14.67 11.62
N LEU A 506 -6.62 -13.44 11.79
CA LEU A 506 -6.12 -12.23 11.13
C LEU A 506 -4.79 -11.79 11.78
N PHE A 507 -3.84 -11.39 10.94
CA PHE A 507 -2.60 -10.72 11.32
C PHE A 507 -2.65 -9.28 10.79
N PRO A 508 -3.01 -8.30 11.65
CA PRO A 508 -3.03 -6.90 11.25
C PRO A 508 -1.59 -6.42 11.05
N ALA A 509 -1.34 -5.75 9.91
CA ALA A 509 -0.08 -5.08 9.64
C ALA A 509 -0.21 -3.60 10.01
N ARG A 510 0.83 -2.99 10.58
CA ARG A 510 0.88 -1.56 10.98
C ARG A 510 1.64 -0.70 10.00
N SER A 511 2.34 -1.33 9.06
CA SER A 511 3.01 -0.67 7.95
C SER A 511 2.97 -1.56 6.71
N GLU A 512 3.39 -0.99 5.57
CA GLU A 512 3.55 -1.76 4.35
C GLU A 512 4.64 -2.83 4.49
N GLU A 513 5.74 -2.53 5.16
CA GLU A 513 6.83 -3.48 5.41
C GLU A 513 6.35 -4.68 6.22
N GLU A 514 5.50 -4.44 7.22
CA GLU A 514 4.87 -5.48 8.04
C GLU A 514 4.06 -6.50 7.23
N VAL A 515 3.50 -6.11 6.07
CA VAL A 515 2.82 -7.04 5.15
C VAL A 515 3.76 -8.10 4.58
N PHE A 516 5.05 -7.77 4.46
CA PHE A 516 6.06 -8.62 3.83
C PHE A 516 6.88 -9.48 4.80
N PHE A 517 6.71 -9.27 6.10
CA PHE A 517 7.30 -10.14 7.12
C PHE A 517 6.39 -11.35 7.38
N ASP A 518 6.96 -12.54 7.56
CA ASP A 518 6.18 -13.74 7.89
C ASP A 518 5.54 -13.58 9.27
N PRO A 519 4.22 -13.49 9.41
CA PRO A 519 3.53 -13.30 10.69
C PRO A 519 3.85 -14.39 11.73
N ARG A 520 4.38 -15.54 11.31
CA ARG A 520 4.74 -16.66 12.19
C ARG A 520 6.05 -16.43 12.95
N THR A 521 6.92 -15.54 12.47
CA THR A 521 8.15 -15.18 13.21
C THR A 521 7.88 -14.15 14.32
N TRP A 522 6.66 -13.64 14.42
CA TRP A 522 6.27 -12.61 15.40
C TRP A 522 5.97 -13.22 16.79
N VAL A 523 5.95 -14.55 16.89
CA VAL A 523 5.61 -15.31 18.10
C VAL A 523 6.85 -15.97 18.73
N LEU A 524 8.02 -15.93 18.08
CA LEU A 524 9.23 -16.58 18.60
C LEU A 524 10.27 -15.51 18.99
N GLY A 525 10.24 -15.11 20.25
CA GLY A 525 11.38 -14.47 20.92
C GLY A 525 12.49 -15.51 21.18
N SER A 526 13.13 -15.99 20.13
CA SER A 526 14.30 -16.87 20.24
C SER A 526 15.29 -16.56 19.13
N ASP A 527 16.53 -16.30 19.53
CA ASP A 527 17.69 -15.85 18.74
C ASP A 527 18.15 -16.76 17.58
N ASP A 528 17.32 -17.70 17.09
CA ASP A 528 17.77 -18.68 16.08
C ASP A 528 16.72 -19.06 15.02
N ALA A 529 15.82 -18.13 14.67
CA ALA A 529 14.88 -18.32 13.57
C ALA A 529 15.35 -17.60 12.30
N GLU A 530 15.88 -18.38 11.35
CA GLU A 530 16.18 -17.99 9.96
C GLU A 530 15.06 -17.09 9.38
N ARG A 531 15.30 -15.78 9.36
CA ARG A 531 14.33 -14.75 8.97
C ARG A 531 13.99 -14.83 7.48
N ARG A 532 13.02 -15.67 7.11
CA ARG A 532 12.53 -15.77 5.71
C ARG A 532 11.63 -14.60 5.35
N CYS A 533 12.24 -13.45 5.04
CA CYS A 533 11.56 -12.25 4.56
C CYS A 533 11.29 -12.31 3.04
N ILE A 534 10.22 -11.68 2.56
CA ILE A 534 10.17 -11.13 1.20
C ILE A 534 10.56 -9.66 1.31
N ARG A 535 11.84 -9.30 1.27
CA ARG A 535 12.20 -7.88 1.10
C ARG A 535 12.46 -7.62 -0.38
N ALA A 536 11.55 -6.91 -1.03
CA ALA A 536 11.71 -6.41 -2.38
C ALA A 536 12.28 -4.99 -2.32
N GLU A 537 13.59 -4.85 -2.09
CA GLU A 537 14.22 -3.54 -2.25
C GLU A 537 14.33 -3.18 -3.74
N GLY A 538 13.85 -1.98 -4.05
CA GLY A 538 13.57 -1.48 -5.40
C GLY A 538 12.15 -0.92 -5.55
N TYR A 539 11.22 -1.27 -4.64
CA TYR A 539 9.82 -0.82 -4.69
C TYR A 539 9.10 -0.60 -3.35
N ILE A 540 9.76 -0.83 -2.22
CA ILE A 540 9.24 -0.45 -0.90
C ILE A 540 9.45 1.06 -0.73
N CYS A 541 8.36 1.83 -0.81
CA CYS A 541 8.39 3.26 -0.47
C CYS A 541 8.47 3.40 1.06
N VAL A 542 9.69 3.66 1.56
CA VAL A 542 9.88 4.34 2.85
C VAL A 542 9.55 5.82 2.68
#